data_AF-A0A498MTS3-F1
#
_entry.id   AF-A0A498MTS3-F1
#
_cell.length_a   1.000
_cell.length_b   1.000
_cell.length_c   1.000
_cell.angle_alpha   90.00
_cell.angle_beta   90.00
_cell.angle_gamma   90.00
#
_symmetry.space_group_name_H-M   'P 1'
#
loop_
_entity.id
_entity.type
_entity.pdbx_description
1 polymer ?
#
loop_
_entity_poly.entity_id
_entity_poly.type
_entity_poly.pdbx_seq_one_letter_code
_entity_poly.pdbx_strand_id
1 'polypeptide(L)'
;MHVSTVFAEFHRINNVNLRNQFYKELDRHTPKLITLFRDKATKTGKIAEELTKLMRIYDLQEQRDVNMRRALVLCALPVYLREDASKFLRTYNSADGLDLTDTPLAFLTVVTDDTTDASLFSPESICIVVEDKYL
;
A
#
# COMPACT_ATOMS: atom_id res chain seq x y z
N MET A 1 27.46 17.13 -9.93
CA MET A 1 26.52 17.89 -9.09
C MET A 1 25.61 16.88 -8.42
N HIS A 2 25.81 16.61 -7.12
CA HIS A 2 25.07 15.57 -6.39
C HIS A 2 23.67 16.11 -6.10
N VAL A 3 22.64 15.61 -6.79
CA VAL A 3 21.25 16.03 -6.51
C VAL A 3 20.85 15.35 -5.21
N SER A 4 21.06 16.03 -4.08
CA SER A 4 20.48 15.60 -2.81
C SER A 4 18.97 15.57 -2.94
N THR A 5 18.36 14.45 -2.57
CA THR A 5 16.90 14.29 -2.63
C THR A 5 16.24 15.01 -1.47
N VAL A 6 14.94 15.29 -1.62
CA VAL A 6 14.09 15.82 -0.55
C VAL A 6 14.22 14.94 0.70
N PHE A 7 14.30 13.62 0.57
CA PHE A 7 14.47 12.69 1.68
C PHE A 7 15.81 12.85 2.40
N ALA A 8 16.93 12.87 1.67
CA ALA A 8 18.27 12.96 2.25
C ALA A 8 18.47 14.32 2.96
N GLU A 9 18.01 15.41 2.36
CA GLU A 9 18.03 16.73 3.01
C GLU A 9 17.05 16.80 4.17
N PHE A 10 15.86 16.21 4.06
CA PHE A 10 14.89 16.19 5.17
C PHE A 10 15.43 15.41 6.37
N HIS A 11 16.05 14.26 6.16
CA HIS A 11 16.73 13.51 7.21
C HIS A 11 17.91 14.30 7.79
N ARG A 12 18.77 14.89 6.95
CA ARG A 12 19.92 15.69 7.39
C ARG A 12 19.51 16.88 8.24
N ILE A 13 18.42 17.56 7.88
CA ILE A 13 17.94 18.78 8.53
C ILE A 13 17.12 18.46 9.79
N ASN A 14 16.22 17.46 9.73
CA ASN A 14 15.25 17.20 10.80
C ASN A 14 15.62 16.00 11.68
N ASN A 15 16.63 15.20 11.30
CA ASN A 15 16.98 13.92 11.94
C ASN A 15 15.79 12.95 12.05
N VAL A 16 14.87 13.01 11.06
CA VAL A 16 13.69 12.16 11.00
C VAL A 16 13.81 11.19 9.83
N ASN A 17 13.71 9.90 10.13
CA ASN A 17 13.55 8.86 9.13
C ASN A 17 12.09 8.85 8.65
N LEU A 18 11.84 9.43 7.47
CA LEU A 18 10.50 9.58 6.89
C LEU A 18 9.77 8.24 6.72
N ARG A 19 10.49 7.16 6.39
CA ARG A 19 9.90 5.82 6.29
C ARG A 19 9.36 5.35 7.65
N ASN A 20 10.14 5.50 8.72
CA ASN A 20 9.70 5.15 10.06
C ASN A 20 8.56 6.05 10.54
N GLN A 21 8.62 7.35 10.24
CA GLN A 21 7.55 8.28 10.57
C GLN A 21 6.26 7.94 9.82
N PHE A 22 6.36 7.62 8.53
CA PHE A 22 5.23 7.18 7.71
C PHE A 22 4.59 5.92 8.29
N TYR A 23 5.38 4.88 8.57
CA TYR A 23 4.85 3.65 9.16
C TYR A 23 4.22 3.88 10.53
N LYS A 24 4.86 4.69 11.38
CA LYS A 24 4.31 5.06 12.69
C LYS A 24 2.95 5.73 12.56
N GLU A 25 2.80 6.68 11.64
CA GLU A 25 1.54 7.39 11.41
C GLU A 25 0.49 6.51 10.75
N LEU A 26 0.88 5.70 9.77
CA LEU A 26 0.01 4.73 9.11
C LEU A 26 -0.55 3.73 10.14
N ASP A 27 0.30 3.16 10.99
CA ASP A 27 -0.10 2.22 12.04
C ASP A 27 -1.03 2.88 13.07
N ARG A 28 -0.73 4.13 13.45
CA ARG A 28 -1.54 4.91 14.38
C ARG A 28 -2.98 5.08 13.89
N HIS A 29 -3.17 5.27 12.58
CA HIS A 29 -4.50 5.51 11.97
C HIS A 29 -5.16 4.24 11.43
N THR A 30 -4.41 3.16 11.22
CA THR A 30 -4.88 1.90 10.64
C THR A 30 -6.18 1.38 11.27
N PRO A 31 -6.32 1.26 12.61
CA PRO A 31 -7.55 0.74 13.19
C PRO A 31 -8.79 1.55 12.83
N LYS A 32 -8.69 2.89 12.85
CA LYS A 32 -9.81 3.78 12.51
C LYS A 32 -10.16 3.71 11.03
N LEU A 33 -9.16 3.65 10.16
CA LEU A 33 -9.35 3.52 8.72
C LEU A 33 -10.06 2.20 8.37
N ILE A 34 -9.65 1.08 8.98
CA ILE A 34 -10.32 -0.21 8.78
C ILE A 34 -11.79 -0.15 9.19
N THR A 35 -12.11 0.48 10.33
CA THR A 35 -13.52 0.70 10.74
C THR A 35 -14.30 1.49 9.69
N LEU A 36 -13.74 2.61 9.20
CA LEU A 36 -14.39 3.43 8.17
C LEU A 36 -14.63 2.67 6.87
N PHE A 37 -13.66 1.86 6.44
CA PHE A 37 -13.81 1.06 5.23
C PHE A 37 -14.87 -0.02 5.39
N ARG A 38 -14.94 -0.68 6.55
CA ARG A 38 -16.00 -1.66 6.86
C ARG A 38 -17.38 -1.00 6.88
N ASP A 39 -17.52 0.15 7.55
CA ASP A 39 -18.78 0.88 7.58
C ASP A 39 -19.23 1.28 6.17
N LYS A 40 -18.29 1.72 5.32
CA LYS A 40 -18.57 2.05 3.92
C LYS A 40 -18.92 0.83 3.08
N ALA A 41 -18.29 -0.32 3.35
CA ALA A 41 -18.57 -1.59 2.66
C ALA A 41 -20.00 -2.10 2.92
N THR A 42 -20.64 -1.71 4.03
CA THR A 42 -22.05 -2.07 4.29
C THR A 42 -23.06 -1.31 3.43
N LYS A 43 -22.62 -0.30 2.67
CA LYS A 43 -23.48 0.52 1.81
C LYS A 43 -23.61 -0.10 0.42
N THR A 44 -24.36 0.55 -0.46
CA THR A 44 -24.53 0.11 -1.85
C THR A 44 -23.67 0.94 -2.81
N GLY A 45 -23.41 0.36 -3.99
CA GLY A 45 -22.69 1.00 -5.09
C GLY A 45 -21.22 0.62 -5.19
N LYS A 46 -20.60 1.03 -6.31
CA LYS A 46 -19.27 0.58 -6.73
C LYS A 46 -18.18 0.69 -5.66
N ILE A 47 -18.16 1.78 -4.89
CA ILE A 47 -17.16 1.97 -3.81
C ILE A 47 -17.33 0.91 -2.72
N ALA A 48 -18.57 0.64 -2.32
CA ALA A 48 -18.86 -0.34 -1.28
C ALA A 48 -18.56 -1.76 -1.76
N GLU A 49 -18.83 -2.07 -3.02
CA GLU A 49 -18.49 -3.34 -3.65
C GLU A 49 -16.97 -3.58 -3.66
N GLU A 50 -16.18 -2.59 -4.10
CA GLU A 50 -14.70 -2.71 -4.11
C GLU A 50 -14.11 -2.82 -2.70
N LEU A 51 -14.61 -2.04 -1.74
CA LEU A 51 -14.19 -2.17 -0.34
C LEU A 51 -14.60 -3.54 0.24
N THR A 52 -15.77 -4.05 -0.11
CA THR A 52 -16.23 -5.39 0.32
C THR A 52 -15.29 -6.48 -0.21
N LYS A 53 -14.86 -6.40 -1.48
CA LYS A 53 -13.87 -7.33 -2.05
C LYS A 53 -12.57 -7.30 -1.27
N LEU A 54 -11.98 -6.11 -1.07
CA LEU A 54 -10.73 -5.95 -0.32
C LEU A 54 -10.83 -6.49 1.12
N MET A 55 -11.93 -6.17 1.83
CA MET A 55 -12.17 -6.67 3.18
C MET A 55 -12.32 -8.19 3.21
N ARG A 56 -13.02 -8.77 2.24
CA ARG A 56 -13.18 -10.23 2.14
C ARG A 56 -11.84 -10.93 1.96
N ILE A 57 -11.00 -10.44 1.05
CA ILE A 57 -9.68 -11.04 0.81
C ILE A 57 -8.82 -10.95 2.07
N TYR A 58 -8.81 -9.79 2.73
CA TYR A 58 -8.10 -9.59 4.01
C TYR A 58 -8.65 -10.48 5.13
N ASP A 59 -9.97 -10.64 5.22
CA ASP A 59 -10.58 -11.41 6.28
C ASP A 59 -10.32 -12.92 6.18
N LEU A 60 -10.05 -13.42 4.97
CA LEU A 60 -9.67 -14.81 4.70
C LEU A 60 -8.22 -15.15 5.12
N GLN A 61 -7.41 -14.16 5.47
CA GLN A 61 -6.00 -14.37 5.84
C GLN A 61 -5.90 -14.87 7.28
N GLU A 62 -5.25 -16.03 7.48
CA GLU A 62 -5.06 -16.66 8.79
C GLU A 62 -4.15 -15.84 9.70
N GLN A 63 -3.11 -15.21 9.14
CA GLN A 63 -2.18 -14.34 9.86
C GLN A 63 -2.27 -12.90 9.37
N ARG A 64 -2.75 -12.00 10.25
CA ARG A 64 -2.90 -10.57 9.96
C ARG A 64 -1.81 -9.76 10.62
N ASP A 65 -0.60 -9.88 10.06
CA ASP A 65 0.55 -9.11 10.52
C ASP A 65 0.40 -7.59 10.23
N VAL A 66 1.38 -6.82 10.69
CA VAL A 66 1.35 -5.35 10.55
C VAL A 66 1.46 -4.92 9.08
N ASN A 67 2.24 -5.63 8.26
CA ASN A 67 2.44 -5.27 6.85
C ASN A 67 1.18 -5.52 6.03
N MET A 68 0.46 -6.61 6.30
CA MET A 68 -0.82 -6.90 5.67
C MET A 68 -1.88 -5.84 6.00
N ARG A 69 -1.90 -5.35 7.25
CA ARG A 69 -2.80 -4.24 7.63
C ARG A 69 -2.48 -2.95 6.89
N ARG A 70 -1.19 -2.62 6.79
CA ARG A 70 -0.71 -1.45 6.06
C ARG A 70 -1.09 -1.55 4.58
N ALA A 71 -0.92 -2.73 3.97
CA ALA A 71 -1.29 -2.97 2.58
C ALA A 71 -2.80 -2.81 2.36
N LEU A 72 -3.62 -3.42 3.21
CA LEU A 72 -5.08 -3.24 3.16
C LEU A 72 -5.44 -1.75 3.16
N VAL A 73 -4.88 -0.99 4.11
CA VAL A 73 -5.18 0.43 4.25
C VAL A 73 -4.78 1.20 2.99
N LEU A 74 -3.59 0.96 2.47
CA LEU A 74 -3.08 1.68 1.31
C LEU A 74 -3.80 1.29 0.01
N CYS A 75 -4.31 0.06 -0.11
CA CYS A 75 -5.18 -0.35 -1.22
C CYS A 75 -6.60 0.25 -1.10
N ALA A 76 -7.16 0.27 0.11
CA ALA A 76 -8.54 0.71 0.35
C ALA A 76 -8.70 2.24 0.40
N LEU A 77 -7.66 2.97 0.80
CA LEU A 77 -7.73 4.42 1.00
C LEU A 77 -8.08 5.19 -0.29
N PRO A 78 -7.42 4.98 -1.44
CA PRO A 78 -7.79 5.65 -2.69
C PRO A 78 -9.23 5.31 -3.13
N VAL A 79 -9.66 4.05 -2.95
CA VAL A 79 -11.03 3.62 -3.24
C VAL A 79 -12.04 4.37 -2.39
N TYR A 80 -11.77 4.51 -1.09
CA TYR A 80 -12.62 5.23 -0.15
C TYR A 80 -12.71 6.73 -0.48
N LEU A 81 -11.58 7.34 -0.87
CA LEU A 81 -11.49 8.76 -1.25
C LEU A 81 -11.97 9.05 -2.68
N ARG A 82 -12.29 8.02 -3.47
CA ARG A 82 -12.66 8.10 -4.89
C ARG A 82 -11.54 8.64 -5.77
N GLU A 83 -10.31 8.34 -5.38
CA GLU A 83 -9.11 8.67 -6.12
C GLU A 83 -8.76 7.52 -7.05
N ASP A 84 -8.03 7.88 -8.11
CA ASP A 84 -7.49 6.90 -9.04
C ASP A 84 -6.30 6.18 -8.39
N ALA A 85 -6.54 4.94 -7.96
CA ALA A 85 -5.56 4.10 -7.27
C ALA A 85 -4.30 3.85 -8.13
N SER A 86 -4.40 3.89 -9.46
CA SER A 86 -3.24 3.68 -10.36
C SER A 86 -2.17 4.77 -10.23
N LYS A 87 -2.53 5.93 -9.65
CA LYS A 87 -1.59 7.02 -9.35
C LYS A 87 -0.70 6.73 -8.14
N PHE A 88 -1.09 5.78 -7.30
CA PHE A 88 -0.43 5.48 -6.02
C PHE A 88 -0.02 4.02 -5.89
N LEU A 89 -0.64 3.13 -6.66
CA LEU A 89 -0.45 1.68 -6.62
C LEU A 89 -0.06 1.23 -8.02
N ARG A 90 1.18 0.75 -8.18
CA ARG A 90 1.62 0.02 -9.37
C ARG A 90 1.86 -1.44 -9.01
N THR A 91 1.17 -2.33 -9.71
CA THR A 91 1.38 -3.77 -9.64
C THR A 91 2.46 -4.16 -10.65
N TYR A 92 3.51 -4.85 -10.20
CA TYR A 92 4.60 -5.31 -11.07
C TYR A 92 4.54 -6.82 -11.22
N ASN A 93 4.61 -7.30 -12.47
CA ASN A 93 4.75 -8.71 -12.76
C ASN A 93 6.24 -9.10 -12.68
N SER A 94 6.58 -10.21 -12.05
CA SER A 94 7.97 -10.62 -11.79
C SER A 94 8.80 -10.89 -13.05
N ALA A 95 8.16 -10.95 -14.22
CA ALA A 95 8.80 -11.10 -15.53
C ALA A 95 9.42 -9.81 -16.07
N ASP A 96 8.92 -8.64 -15.65
CA ASP A 96 9.35 -7.33 -16.14
C ASP A 96 10.26 -6.70 -15.08
N GLY A 97 11.57 -6.62 -15.36
CA GLY A 97 12.56 -6.05 -14.45
C GLY A 97 12.08 -4.76 -13.75
N LEU A 98 12.28 -4.70 -12.44
CA LEU A 98 11.65 -3.70 -11.56
C LEU A 98 12.28 -2.30 -11.73
N ASP A 99 11.74 -1.48 -12.62
CA ASP A 99 12.04 -0.04 -12.65
C ASP A 99 11.13 0.72 -11.67
N LEU A 100 11.69 1.06 -10.49
CA LEU A 100 11.03 1.82 -9.42
C LEU A 100 11.28 3.33 -9.51
N THR A 101 11.95 3.80 -10.56
CA THR A 101 12.31 5.21 -10.68
C THR A 101 11.04 6.07 -10.79
N ASP A 102 10.96 7.17 -10.02
CA ASP A 102 9.83 8.13 -9.97
C ASP A 102 8.48 7.61 -9.42
N THR A 103 8.46 6.55 -8.59
CA THR A 103 7.22 6.08 -7.95
C THR A 103 7.19 6.45 -6.44
N PRO A 104 6.28 7.34 -5.99
CA PRO A 104 6.25 7.80 -4.60
C PRO A 104 5.80 6.72 -3.60
N LEU A 105 5.00 5.74 -4.05
CA LEU A 105 4.59 4.55 -3.30
C LEU A 105 4.34 3.40 -4.29
N ALA A 106 4.92 2.22 -4.06
CA ALA A 106 4.70 1.04 -4.91
C ALA A 106 4.23 -0.17 -4.09
N PHE A 107 3.39 -1.02 -4.69
CA PHE A 107 2.89 -2.28 -4.15
C PHE A 107 3.30 -3.43 -5.05
N LEU A 108 4.34 -4.17 -4.65
CA LEU A 108 4.81 -5.31 -5.44
C LEU A 108 3.97 -6.55 -5.17
N THR A 109 2.92 -6.80 -5.95
CA THR A 109 2.21 -8.08 -5.93
C THR A 109 2.80 -9.03 -6.97
N VAL A 110 3.51 -10.08 -6.55
CA VAL A 110 4.01 -11.13 -7.45
C VAL A 110 2.83 -11.97 -7.93
N VAL A 111 2.49 -11.84 -9.22
CA VAL A 111 1.44 -12.63 -9.86
C VAL A 111 2.08 -13.91 -10.43
N THR A 112 1.87 -15.04 -9.78
CA THR A 112 2.05 -16.36 -10.41
C THR A 112 0.80 -16.72 -11.22
N ASP A 113 0.95 -17.44 -12.33
CA ASP A 113 -0.03 -17.71 -13.41
C ASP A 113 -1.45 -18.20 -13.00
N ASP A 114 -1.68 -18.52 -11.72
CA ASP A 114 -2.98 -18.90 -11.15
C ASP A 114 -3.57 -17.74 -10.31
N THR A 115 -3.83 -16.59 -10.93
CA THR A 115 -4.27 -15.38 -10.22
C THR A 115 -5.70 -15.50 -9.70
N THR A 116 -5.83 -15.92 -8.44
CA THR A 116 -7.01 -15.66 -7.63
C THR A 116 -6.85 -14.30 -6.94
N ASP A 117 -7.93 -13.56 -6.71
CA ASP A 117 -7.97 -12.30 -5.93
C ASP A 117 -7.24 -12.40 -4.56
N ALA A 118 -7.02 -13.62 -4.07
CA ALA A 118 -6.23 -13.97 -2.89
C ALA A 118 -4.75 -13.55 -2.95
N SER A 119 -4.18 -13.35 -4.14
CA SER A 119 -2.76 -12.98 -4.32
C SER A 119 -2.43 -11.56 -3.86
N LEU A 120 -3.42 -10.67 -3.71
CA LEU A 120 -3.21 -9.26 -3.32
C LEU A 120 -2.54 -9.08 -1.96
N PHE A 121 -2.71 -10.05 -1.03
CA PHE A 121 -2.18 -9.95 0.32
C PHE A 121 -1.23 -11.09 0.70
N SER A 122 -0.64 -11.81 -0.26
CA SER A 122 0.37 -12.81 0.07
C SER A 122 1.56 -12.15 0.80
N PRO A 123 2.12 -12.76 1.87
CA PRO A 123 3.30 -12.23 2.57
C PRO A 123 4.50 -11.99 1.64
N GLU A 124 4.60 -12.75 0.55
CA GLU A 124 5.65 -12.64 -0.47
C GLU A 124 5.38 -11.53 -1.50
N SER A 125 4.18 -10.95 -1.47
CA SER A 125 3.63 -10.03 -2.47
C SER A 125 3.31 -8.63 -1.90
N ILE A 126 3.91 -8.27 -0.76
CA ILE A 126 3.72 -6.95 -0.14
C ILE A 126 5.10 -6.35 0.17
N CYS A 127 5.60 -5.54 -0.75
CA CYS A 127 6.68 -4.59 -0.47
C CYS A 127 6.10 -3.17 -0.53
N ILE A 128 6.20 -2.43 0.57
CA ILE A 128 5.84 -1.00 0.62
C ILE A 128 7.12 -0.20 0.39
N VAL A 129 7.28 0.32 -0.83
CA VAL A 129 8.38 1.21 -1.16
C VAL A 129 7.94 2.64 -0.88
N VAL A 130 8.52 3.27 0.15
CA VAL A 130 8.40 4.71 0.38
C VAL A 130 9.63 5.33 -0.27
N GLU A 131 9.41 6.22 -1.26
CA GLU A 131 10.42 6.76 -2.17
C GLU A 131 11.84 6.75 -1.56
N ASP A 132 12.58 5.73 -2.00
CA ASP A 132 13.97 5.46 -1.70
C ASP A 132 14.68 5.74 -3.02
N LYS A 133 15.52 6.77 -3.08
CA LYS A 133 16.49 6.82 -4.18
C LYS A 133 17.58 5.83 -3.81
N TYR A 134 17.57 4.69 -4.48
CA TYR A 134 18.73 3.82 -4.55
C TYR A 134 19.93 4.66 -4.99
N LEU A 135 21.00 4.61 -4.20
CA LEU A 135 22.35 4.94 -4.64
C LEU A 135 22.78 3.95 -5.73
#